data_AF-A0A964VKE7-F1
#
_entry.id   AF-A0A964VKE7-F1
#
_cell.length_a   1.000
_cell.length_b   1.000
_cell.length_c   1.000
_cell.angle_alpha   90.00
_cell.angle_beta   90.00
_cell.angle_gamma   90.00
#
_symmetry.space_group_name_H-M   'P 1'
#
loop_
_entity.id
_entity.type
_entity.pdbx_description
1 polymer ?
#
loop_
_entity_poly.entity_id
_entity_poly.type
_entity_poly.pdbx_seq_one_letter_code
_entity_poly.pdbx_strand_id
1 'polypeptide(L)'
;DHVHLFLSFPPRYSISKVVGMLKSISASRVFQEHPEVKRELWGGEFGADGYFARTVGDQVTAEVIKRYIQYHRQEEKSPQQLVLFGAVP
;
A
#
# COMPACT_ATOMS: atom_id res chain seq x y z
N ASP A 1 -3.39 5.05 8.19
CA ASP A 1 -4.35 5.52 7.16
C ASP A 1 -4.12 4.96 5.76
N HIS A 2 -2.97 4.34 5.48
CA HIS A 2 -2.63 3.84 4.14
C HIS A 2 -1.87 2.51 4.26
N VAL A 3 -1.85 1.71 3.19
CA VAL A 3 -1.18 0.40 3.16
C VAL A 3 -0.05 0.42 2.14
N HIS A 4 1.16 0.03 2.55
CA HIS A 4 2.31 -0.16 1.67
C HIS A 4 2.44 -1.64 1.28
N LEU A 5 2.48 -1.93 -0.02
CA LEU A 5 2.67 -3.30 -0.53
C LEU A 5 3.89 -3.35 -1.44
N PHE A 6 4.73 -4.37 -1.23
CA PHE A 6 5.80 -4.72 -2.15
C PHE A 6 5.50 -6.08 -2.77
N LEU A 7 5.22 -6.07 -4.07
CA LEU A 7 4.67 -7.23 -4.77
C LEU A 7 5.25 -7.35 -6.18
N SER A 8 5.24 -8.57 -6.69
CA SER A 8 5.55 -8.91 -8.08
C SER A 8 4.32 -9.52 -8.71
N PHE A 9 4.03 -9.16 -9.96
CA PHE A 9 2.90 -9.70 -10.73
C PHE A 9 3.27 -9.86 -12.20
N PRO A 10 2.59 -10.75 -12.94
CA PRO A 10 2.87 -10.95 -14.36
C PRO A 10 2.68 -9.67 -15.19
N PRO A 11 3.59 -9.35 -16.14
CA PRO A 11 3.58 -8.07 -16.85
C PRO A 11 2.38 -7.89 -17.79
N ARG A 12 1.61 -8.95 -18.06
CA ARG A 12 0.36 -8.89 -18.83
C ARG A 12 -0.77 -8.12 -18.12
N TYR A 13 -0.65 -7.87 -16.81
CA TYR A 13 -1.63 -7.11 -16.05
C TYR A 13 -1.17 -5.67 -15.89
N SER A 14 -2.07 -4.71 -16.06
CA SER A 14 -1.79 -3.32 -15.72
C SER A 14 -1.72 -3.15 -14.20
N ILE A 15 -0.94 -2.16 -13.74
CA ILE A 15 -0.87 -1.78 -12.32
C ILE A 15 -2.28 -1.47 -11.79
N SER A 16 -3.07 -0.71 -12.53
CA SER A 16 -4.45 -0.36 -12.17
C SER A 16 -5.34 -1.58 -11.94
N LYS A 17 -5.21 -2.61 -12.78
CA LYS A 17 -5.96 -3.87 -12.63
C LYS A 17 -5.55 -4.61 -11.35
N VAL A 18 -4.26 -4.69 -11.06
CA VAL A 18 -3.75 -5.35 -9.85
C VAL A 18 -4.21 -4.62 -8.60
N VAL A 19 -4.07 -3.29 -8.56
CA VAL A 19 -4.51 -2.47 -7.43
C VAL A 19 -6.03 -2.57 -7.22
N GLY A 20 -6.82 -2.51 -8.31
CA GLY A 20 -8.27 -2.66 -8.23
C GLY A 20 -8.70 -4.00 -7.62
N MET A 21 -8.05 -5.10 -8.02
CA MET A 21 -8.30 -6.42 -7.42
C MET A 21 -7.95 -6.45 -5.93
N LEU A 22 -6.79 -5.90 -5.55
CA LEU A 22 -6.36 -5.87 -4.15
C LEU A 22 -7.34 -5.06 -3.29
N LYS A 23 -7.68 -3.84 -3.71
CA LYS A 23 -8.65 -2.99 -3.00
C LYS A 23 -10.01 -3.67 -2.87
N SER A 24 -10.53 -4.24 -3.95
CA SER A 24 -11.86 -4.87 -3.97
C SER A 24 -11.93 -6.11 -3.07
N ILE A 25 -10.93 -6.98 -3.13
CA ILE A 25 -10.87 -8.20 -2.31
C ILE A 25 -10.71 -7.83 -0.83
N SER A 26 -9.82 -6.89 -0.51
CA SER A 26 -9.63 -6.41 0.86
C SER A 26 -10.89 -5.76 1.41
N ALA A 27 -11.53 -4.86 0.66
CA ALA A 27 -12.80 -4.22 1.06
C ALA A 27 -13.88 -5.27 1.37
N SER A 28 -14.05 -6.24 0.47
CA SER A 28 -15.03 -7.31 0.64
C SER A 28 -14.80 -8.12 1.91
N ARG A 29 -13.55 -8.51 2.19
CA ARG A 29 -13.20 -9.23 3.42
C ARG A 29 -13.42 -8.38 4.66
N VAL A 30 -12.94 -7.14 4.65
CA VAL A 30 -13.11 -6.23 5.80
C VAL A 30 -14.58 -6.02 6.11
N PHE A 31 -15.45 -5.78 5.11
CA PHE A 31 -16.87 -5.59 5.38
C PHE A 31 -17.60 -6.88 5.79
N GLN A 32 -17.09 -8.06 5.44
CA GLN A 32 -17.62 -9.33 5.91
C GLN A 32 -17.23 -9.63 7.36
N GLU A 33 -15.96 -9.39 7.70
CA GLU A 33 -15.39 -9.66 9.03
C GLU A 33 -15.75 -8.56 10.04
N HIS A 34 -15.89 -7.32 9.57
CA HIS A 34 -16.15 -6.11 10.34
C HIS A 34 -17.29 -5.28 9.73
N PRO A 35 -18.56 -5.74 9.81
CA PRO A 35 -19.70 -5.02 9.25
C PRO A 35 -19.89 -3.60 9.81
N GLU A 36 -19.42 -3.34 11.03
CA GLU A 36 -19.42 -2.03 11.69
C GLU A 36 -18.66 -0.97 10.88
N VAL A 37 -17.55 -1.36 10.24
CA VAL A 37 -16.68 -0.47 9.45
C VAL A 37 -17.43 0.13 8.25
N LYS A 38 -18.43 -0.58 7.72
CA LYS A 38 -19.23 -0.10 6.59
C LYS A 38 -20.02 1.18 6.92
N ARG A 39 -20.38 1.38 8.20
CA ARG A 39 -21.08 2.59 8.64
C ARG A 39 -20.12 3.75 8.90
N GLU A 40 -18.88 3.46 9.25
CA GLU A 40 -17.87 4.46 9.60
C GLU A 40 -17.10 4.99 8.39
N LEU A 41 -16.87 4.15 7.38
CA LEU A 41 -16.17 4.54 6.16
C LEU A 41 -17.16 4.98 5.07
N TRP A 42 -17.46 6.28 5.01
CA TRP A 42 -18.05 7.00 3.85
C TRP A 42 -19.16 6.25 3.07
N GLY A 43 -20.02 5.48 3.75
CA GLY A 43 -21.10 4.73 3.10
C GLY A 43 -20.70 3.41 2.42
N GLY A 44 -19.55 2.83 2.78
CA GLY A 44 -19.05 1.56 2.27
C GLY A 44 -17.90 1.67 1.26
N GLU A 45 -17.26 2.83 1.13
CA GLU A 45 -16.03 2.98 0.35
C GLU A 45 -14.81 2.66 1.22
N PHE A 46 -14.06 1.63 0.80
CA PHE A 46 -12.86 1.17 1.49
C PHE A 46 -11.61 1.74 0.82
N GLY A 47 -10.96 2.68 1.52
CA GLY A 47 -9.78 3.40 1.04
C GLY A 47 -10.11 4.56 0.09
N ALA A 48 -9.10 5.33 -0.32
CA ALA A 48 -9.25 6.41 -1.28
C ALA A 48 -9.33 5.87 -2.73
N ASP A 49 -9.93 6.63 -3.65
CA ASP A 49 -9.99 6.31 -5.08
C ASP A 49 -8.60 6.11 -5.70
N GLY A 50 -7.67 7.00 -5.34
CA GLY A 50 -6.30 7.02 -5.85
C GLY A 50 -5.40 5.91 -5.31
N TYR A 51 -4.28 5.68 -6.01
CA TYR A 51 -3.19 4.84 -5.53
C TYR A 51 -1.85 5.41 -6.00
N PHE A 52 -0.78 5.08 -5.28
CA PHE A 52 0.59 5.37 -5.70
C PHE A 52 1.30 4.07 -6.07
N ALA A 53 2.04 4.08 -7.18
CA ALA A 53 2.84 2.95 -7.61
C ALA A 53 4.17 3.43 -8.18
N ARG A 54 5.24 2.70 -7.89
CA ARG A 54 6.58 2.95 -8.42
C ARG A 54 7.25 1.61 -8.73
N THR A 55 7.91 1.54 -9.89
CA THR A 55 8.69 0.37 -10.29
C THR A 55 10.03 0.34 -9.54
N VAL A 56 10.58 -0.87 -9.40
CA VAL A 56 11.88 -1.12 -8.78
C VAL A 56 12.67 -2.02 -9.71
N GLY A 57 13.87 -1.56 -10.10
CA GLY A 57 14.66 -2.18 -11.17
C GLY A 57 15.87 -2.96 -10.69
N ASP A 58 16.64 -2.44 -9.73
CA ASP A 58 17.86 -3.09 -9.24
C ASP A 58 17.67 -3.77 -7.87
N GLN A 59 18.56 -4.71 -7.57
CA GLN A 59 18.54 -5.49 -6.32
C GLN A 59 18.69 -4.58 -5.09
N VAL A 60 19.47 -3.51 -5.20
CA VAL A 60 19.72 -2.54 -4.12
C VAL A 60 18.44 -1.79 -3.76
N THR A 61 17.70 -1.28 -4.75
CA THR A 61 16.44 -0.55 -4.54
C THR A 61 15.36 -1.48 -3.98
N ALA A 62 15.30 -2.73 -4.46
CA ALA A 62 14.38 -3.72 -3.92
C ALA A 62 14.67 -4.03 -2.44
N GLU A 63 15.94 -4.16 -2.05
CA GLU A 63 16.32 -4.38 -0.66
C GLU A 63 16.00 -3.17 0.23
N VAL A 64 16.28 -1.95 -0.25
CA VAL A 64 15.96 -0.71 0.46
C VAL A 64 14.45 -0.58 0.70
N ILE A 65 13.61 -0.84 -0.30
CA ILE A 65 12.14 -0.76 -0.13
C ILE A 65 11.63 -1.85 0.80
N LYS A 66 12.17 -3.08 0.73
CA LYS A 66 11.82 -4.15 1.68
C LYS A 66 12.16 -3.75 3.11
N ARG A 67 13.37 -3.22 3.34
CA ARG A 67 13.81 -2.72 4.66
C ARG A 67 12.90 -1.59 5.15
N TYR A 68 12.53 -0.65 4.27
CA TYR A 68 11.60 0.42 4.59
C TYR A 68 10.23 -0.09 5.06
N ILE A 69 9.63 -1.04 4.32
CA ILE A 69 8.33 -1.62 4.71
C ILE A 69 8.43 -2.37 6.04
N GLN A 70 9.53 -3.09 6.27
CA GLN A 70 9.77 -3.77 7.53
C GLN A 70 9.97 -2.78 8.68
N TYR A 71 10.72 -1.70 8.45
CA TYR A 71 10.98 -0.65 9.43
C TYR A 71 9.68 0.06 9.81
N HIS A 72 8.85 0.48 8.84
CA HIS A 72 7.57 1.12 9.13
C HIS A 72 6.56 0.20 9.82
N ARG A 73 6.57 -1.11 9.54
CA ARG A 73 5.80 -2.07 10.34
C ARG A 73 6.23 -2.08 11.82
N GLN A 74 7.49 -1.76 12.12
CA GLN A 74 8.01 -1.66 13.49
C GLN A 74 7.85 -0.25 14.09
N GLU A 75 7.84 0.78 13.25
CA GLU A 75 7.87 2.21 13.60
C GLU A 75 6.51 2.93 13.60
N GLU A 76 5.36 2.26 13.48
CA GLU A 76 4.04 2.86 13.78
C GLU A 76 3.89 3.39 15.23
N LYS A 77 5.01 3.58 15.95
CA LYS A 77 5.19 4.38 17.17
C LYS A 77 5.79 5.79 16.96
N SER A 78 6.15 6.28 15.76
CA SER A 78 6.69 7.65 15.57
C SER A 78 6.49 8.24 14.13
N PRO A 79 6.15 9.54 13.96
CA PRO A 79 5.72 10.12 12.68
C PRO A 79 6.84 10.86 11.92
N GLN A 80 7.71 10.15 11.18
CA GLN A 80 8.79 10.79 10.41
C GLN A 80 8.89 10.24 8.98
N GLN A 81 7.93 10.61 8.12
CA GLN A 81 7.75 10.00 6.79
C GLN A 81 8.44 10.72 5.61
N LEU A 82 9.31 11.72 5.77
CA LEU A 82 9.69 12.59 4.64
C LEU A 82 11.17 12.80 4.30
N VAL A 83 12.12 12.04 4.87
CA VAL A 83 13.56 12.32 4.60
C VAL A 83 14.17 11.44 3.49
N LEU A 84 13.55 10.33 3.06
CA LEU A 84 14.28 9.33 2.26
C LEU A 84 14.35 9.61 0.73
N PHE A 85 13.57 10.56 0.20
CA PHE A 85 13.58 10.88 -1.25
C PHE A 85 14.15 12.27 -1.59
N GLY A 86 14.68 13.00 -0.60
CA GLY A 86 15.04 14.42 -0.73
C GLY A 86 16.51 14.77 -0.52
N ALA A 87 17.43 13.82 -0.44
CA ALA A 87 18.85 14.15 -0.32
C ALA A 87 19.75 13.04 -0.87
N VAL A 88 20.13 13.16 -2.13
CA VAL A 88 21.49 12.83 -2.59
C VAL A 88 21.85 13.87 -3.68
N PRO A 89 23.02 14.53 -3.61
CA PRO A 89 23.46 15.61 -4.50
C PRO A 89 23.56 15.22 -5.98
#